data_AF-A0A7S2BEX3-F1
#
_entry.id   AF-A0A7S2BEX3-F1
#
_cell.length_a   1.000
_cell.length_b   1.000
_cell.length_c   1.000
_cell.angle_alpha   90.00
_cell.angle_beta   90.00
_cell.angle_gamma   90.00
#
_symmetry.space_group_name_H-M   'P 1'
#
loop_
_entity.id
_entity.type
_entity.pdbx_description
1 polymer ?
#
loop_
_entity_poly.entity_id
_entity_poly.type
_entity_poly.pdbx_seq_one_letter_code
_entity_poly.pdbx_strand_id
1 'polypeptide(L)'
;GLLKNSIMDVLYNYVRRGLFEKDKLAVASLLAFSILEDKGQLNSLVLKTMLADRSNSDPMPMGEELAAWLPEDQWKRIKCLEDDLFEAVPAFQDFGEKISNDAEDWMNFYNHEAPETMEIPSSEMKGLSELEKMVVLRALRPDRLTF
;
A
#
# COMPACT_ATOMS: atom_id res chain seq x y z
N GLY A 1 -10.05 6.96 -26.08
CA GLY A 1 -9.53 7.38 -27.41
C GLY A 1 -8.83 6.20 -28.06
N LEU A 2 -9.05 5.98 -29.36
CA LEU A 2 -8.53 4.83 -30.14
C LEU A 2 -7.02 4.57 -29.98
N LEU A 3 -6.22 5.63 -29.80
CA LEU A 3 -4.78 5.53 -29.60
C LEU A 3 -4.38 4.84 -28.28
N LYS A 4 -5.13 5.09 -27.19
CA LYS A 4 -4.88 4.48 -25.88
C LYS A 4 -5.17 2.97 -25.90
N ASN A 5 -6.27 2.57 -26.55
CA ASN A 5 -6.61 1.15 -26.70
C ASN A 5 -5.57 0.42 -27.56
N SER A 6 -5.11 1.05 -28.65
CA SER A 6 -4.08 0.45 -29.50
C SER A 6 -2.72 0.32 -28.78
N ILE A 7 -2.34 1.29 -27.94
CA ILE A 7 -1.13 1.22 -27.11
C ILE A 7 -1.26 0.13 -26.03
N MET A 8 -2.42 0.03 -25.37
CA MET A 8 -2.71 -1.06 -24.42
C MET A 8 -2.67 -2.43 -25.09
N ASP A 9 -3.28 -2.60 -26.26
CA ASP A 9 -3.28 -3.86 -26.99
C ASP A 9 -1.86 -4.24 -27.44
N VAL A 10 -1.07 -3.27 -27.90
CA VAL A 10 0.33 -3.51 -28.29
C VAL A 10 1.17 -3.88 -27.07
N LEU A 11 1.05 -3.16 -25.94
CA LEU A 11 1.75 -3.47 -24.69
C LEU A 11 1.35 -4.84 -24.14
N TYR A 12 0.05 -5.16 -24.12
CA TYR A 12 -0.45 -6.46 -23.69
C TYR A 12 0.10 -7.58 -24.57
N ASN A 13 0.10 -7.41 -25.91
CA ASN A 13 0.67 -8.38 -26.83
C ASN A 13 2.19 -8.49 -26.73
N TYR A 14 2.89 -7.41 -26.39
CA TYR A 14 4.34 -7.40 -26.16
C TYR A 14 4.71 -8.15 -24.86
N VAL A 15 3.98 -7.89 -23.77
CA VAL A 15 4.12 -8.59 -22.48
C VAL A 15 3.84 -10.09 -22.64
N ARG A 16 2.81 -10.45 -23.43
CA ARG A 16 2.47 -11.85 -23.73
C ARG A 16 3.58 -12.59 -24.49
N ARG A 17 4.37 -11.90 -25.32
CA ARG A 17 5.34 -12.54 -26.26
C ARG A 17 6.80 -12.47 -25.81
N GLY A 18 7.19 -11.56 -24.92
CA GLY A 18 8.62 -11.28 -24.67
C GLY A 18 9.08 -11.13 -23.21
N LEU A 19 8.19 -11.09 -22.21
CA LEU A 19 8.58 -10.97 -20.80
C LEU A 19 8.64 -12.34 -20.12
N PHE A 20 9.65 -12.55 -19.25
CA PHE A 20 9.67 -13.68 -18.32
C PHE A 20 8.39 -13.66 -17.46
N GLU A 21 7.83 -14.84 -17.15
CA GLU A 21 6.56 -15.00 -16.39
C GLU A 21 6.43 -14.08 -15.17
N LYS A 22 7.54 -13.84 -14.46
CA LYS A 22 7.61 -13.00 -13.26
C LYS A 22 7.26 -11.53 -13.50
N ASP A 23 7.64 -10.96 -14.65
CA ASP A 23 7.47 -9.52 -14.89
C ASP A 23 6.10 -9.18 -15.51
N LYS A 24 5.35 -10.20 -15.95
CA LYS A 24 4.05 -10.00 -16.62
C LYS A 24 3.01 -9.40 -15.67
N LEU A 25 3.00 -9.82 -14.40
CA LEU A 25 2.05 -9.34 -13.41
C LEU A 25 2.34 -7.90 -13.03
N ALA A 26 3.60 -7.55 -12.74
CA ALA A 26 4.03 -6.18 -12.50
C ALA A 26 3.63 -5.22 -13.63
N VAL A 27 3.91 -5.58 -14.90
CA VAL A 27 3.54 -4.71 -16.03
C VAL A 27 2.03 -4.62 -16.21
N ALA A 28 1.29 -5.72 -16.05
CA ALA A 28 -0.17 -5.68 -16.10
C ALA A 28 -0.77 -4.79 -15.00
N SER A 29 -0.24 -4.86 -13.78
CA SER A 29 -0.66 -4.02 -12.65
C SER A 29 -0.37 -2.54 -12.91
N LEU A 30 0.83 -2.19 -13.38
CA LEU A 30 1.18 -0.81 -13.75
C LEU A 30 0.28 -0.25 -14.85
N LEU A 31 -0.07 -1.07 -15.85
CA LEU A 31 -1.02 -0.67 -16.90
C LEU A 31 -2.43 -0.46 -16.33
N ALA A 32 -2.89 -1.35 -15.46
CA ALA A 32 -4.18 -1.22 -14.79
C ALA A 32 -4.25 0.07 -13.96
N PHE A 33 -3.20 0.36 -13.18
CA PHE A 33 -3.12 1.59 -12.41
C PHE A 33 -3.11 2.84 -13.30
N SER A 34 -2.37 2.83 -14.41
CA SER A 34 -2.35 3.96 -15.36
C SER A 34 -3.73 4.25 -15.96
N ILE A 35 -4.52 3.21 -16.26
CA ILE A 35 -5.89 3.37 -16.78
C ILE A 35 -6.82 3.94 -15.71
N LEU A 36 -6.72 3.45 -14.48
CA LEU A 36 -7.57 3.89 -13.38
C LEU A 36 -7.22 5.33 -12.94
N GLU A 37 -5.93 5.70 -12.97
CA GLU A 37 -5.46 7.07 -12.75
C GLU A 37 -5.99 8.02 -13.83
N ASP A 38 -5.94 7.62 -15.11
CA ASP A 38 -6.49 8.42 -16.22
C ASP A 38 -8.01 8.62 -16.14
N LYS A 39 -8.72 7.69 -15.49
CA LYS A 39 -10.15 7.81 -15.18
C LYS A 39 -10.44 8.65 -13.93
N GLY A 40 -9.42 9.14 -13.23
CA GLY A 40 -9.56 9.84 -11.96
C GLY A 40 -10.06 8.96 -10.82
N GLN A 41 -9.91 7.64 -10.94
CA GLN A 41 -10.41 6.67 -9.96
C GLN A 41 -9.34 6.26 -8.93
N LEU A 42 -8.09 6.70 -9.11
CA LEU A 42 -7.00 6.50 -8.16
C LEU A 42 -6.40 7.82 -7.73
N ASN A 43 -6.04 7.90 -6.46
CA ASN A 43 -5.21 8.97 -5.96
C ASN A 43 -3.76 8.75 -6.41
N SER A 44 -3.26 9.63 -7.29
CA SER A 44 -1.89 9.56 -7.82
C SER A 44 -0.82 9.59 -6.73
N LEU A 45 -1.08 10.25 -5.60
CA LEU A 45 -0.14 10.30 -4.48
C LEU A 45 -0.05 8.93 -3.81
N VAL A 46 -1.19 8.31 -3.50
CA VAL A 46 -1.25 6.96 -2.91
C VAL A 46 -0.54 5.94 -3.80
N LEU A 47 -0.75 6.01 -5.12
CA LEU A 47 -0.07 5.13 -6.06
C LEU A 47 1.45 5.35 -6.07
N LYS A 48 1.91 6.60 -6.07
CA LYS A 48 3.35 6.91 -6.03
C LYS A 48 4.00 6.45 -4.73
N THR A 49 3.34 6.67 -3.60
CA THR A 49 3.80 6.21 -2.28
C THR A 49 3.88 4.69 -2.24
N MET A 50 2.89 3.99 -2.83
CA MET A 50 2.96 2.54 -2.99
C MET A 50 4.20 2.14 -3.78
N LEU A 51 4.49 2.76 -4.93
CA LEU A 51 5.59 2.34 -5.81
C LEU A 51 6.99 2.68 -5.27
N ALA A 52 7.14 3.75 -4.48
CA ALA A 52 8.45 4.28 -4.08
C ALA A 52 9.13 3.52 -2.91
N ASP A 53 8.41 2.67 -2.18
CA ASP A 53 8.89 1.91 -1.00
C ASP A 53 9.77 2.75 -0.04
N ARG A 54 9.29 3.93 0.36
CA ARG A 54 10.05 4.82 1.23
C ARG A 54 9.95 4.38 2.70
N SER A 55 10.97 4.72 3.47
CA SER A 55 11.01 4.54 4.92
C SER A 55 11.55 5.81 5.57
N ASN A 56 10.99 6.17 6.72
CA ASN A 56 11.44 7.33 7.47
C ASN A 56 12.81 7.01 8.11
N SER A 57 13.78 7.91 7.95
CA SER A 57 15.15 7.70 8.45
C SER A 57 15.29 7.93 9.96
N ASP A 58 14.41 8.73 10.56
CA ASP A 58 14.43 9.08 11.98
C ASP A 58 13.00 9.26 12.51
N PRO A 59 12.24 8.16 12.70
CA PRO A 59 10.87 8.24 13.19
C PRO A 59 10.83 8.57 14.69
N MET A 60 9.73 9.18 15.13
CA MET A 60 9.43 9.28 16.56
C MET A 60 9.45 7.88 17.21
N PRO A 61 9.95 7.73 18.46
CA PRO A 61 10.03 6.43 19.12
C PRO A 61 8.65 5.76 19.20
N MET A 62 8.62 4.45 18.92
CA MET A 62 7.42 3.64 19.14
C MET A 62 7.21 3.38 20.63
N GLY A 63 5.94 3.26 21.05
CA GLY A 63 5.60 2.85 22.42
C GLY A 63 6.07 1.42 22.73
N GLU A 64 6.28 1.11 24.01
CA GLU A 64 6.79 -0.20 24.46
C GLU A 64 5.88 -1.37 24.04
N GLU A 65 4.56 -1.15 23.98
CA GLU A 65 3.59 -2.17 23.58
C GLU A 65 3.73 -2.56 22.10
N LEU A 66 3.92 -1.57 21.21
CA LEU A 66 4.18 -1.84 19.80
C LEU A 66 5.56 -2.44 19.59
N ALA A 67 6.55 -2.00 20.36
CA ALA A 67 7.91 -2.51 20.31
C ALA A 67 8.01 -4.01 20.62
N ALA A 68 7.03 -4.57 21.33
CA ALA A 68 7.01 -5.99 21.68
C ALA A 68 6.80 -6.92 20.47
N TRP A 69 6.15 -6.44 19.40
CA TRP A 69 5.77 -7.26 18.25
C TRP A 69 6.04 -6.64 16.88
N LEU A 70 6.08 -5.31 16.77
CA LEU A 70 6.30 -4.60 15.51
C LEU A 70 7.80 -4.27 15.34
N PRO A 71 8.45 -4.73 14.26
CA PRO A 71 9.84 -4.39 14.04
C PRO A 71 10.02 -2.92 13.61
N GLU A 72 11.19 -2.36 13.95
CA GLU A 72 11.49 -0.94 13.73
C GLU A 72 11.43 -0.53 12.25
N ASP A 73 11.77 -1.43 11.33
CA ASP A 73 11.70 -1.16 9.89
C ASP A 73 10.25 -0.97 9.40
N GLN A 74 9.29 -1.73 9.94
CA GLN A 74 7.87 -1.54 9.64
C GLN A 74 7.36 -0.25 10.26
N TRP A 75 7.81 0.08 11.47
CA TRP A 75 7.48 1.36 12.11
C TRP A 75 7.96 2.57 11.29
N LYS A 76 9.19 2.52 10.77
CA LYS A 76 9.73 3.55 9.86
C LYS A 76 8.88 3.72 8.61
N ARG A 77 8.34 2.62 8.06
CA ARG A 77 7.44 2.64 6.90
C ARG A 77 6.08 3.25 7.25
N ILE A 78 5.50 2.86 8.39
CA ILE A 78 4.24 3.43 8.90
C ILE A 78 4.36 4.95 9.06
N LYS A 79 5.43 5.43 9.71
CA LYS A 79 5.65 6.86 9.90
C LYS A 79 5.89 7.59 8.58
N CYS A 80 6.60 6.98 7.64
CA CYS A 80 6.72 7.54 6.28
C CYS A 80 5.36 7.63 5.57
N LEU A 81 4.47 6.65 5.74
CA LEU A 81 3.13 6.70 5.16
C LEU A 81 2.26 7.80 5.77
N GLU A 82 2.34 7.97 7.09
CA GLU A 82 1.70 9.07 7.81
C GLU A 82 2.13 10.41 7.20
N ASP A 83 3.44 10.66 7.11
CA ASP A 83 4.02 11.89 6.55
C ASP A 83 3.65 12.11 5.06
N ASP A 84 3.62 11.04 4.27
CA ASP A 84 3.41 11.11 2.82
C ASP A 84 1.93 11.28 2.43
N LEU A 85 0.99 10.78 3.24
CA LEU A 85 -0.42 10.64 2.85
C LEU A 85 -1.42 11.44 3.69
N PHE A 86 -1.03 11.99 4.85
CA PHE A 86 -1.99 12.67 5.73
C PHE A 86 -2.76 13.81 5.03
N GLU A 87 -2.12 14.56 4.13
CA GLU A 87 -2.77 15.66 3.39
C GLU A 87 -3.78 15.17 2.34
N ALA A 88 -3.49 14.04 1.70
CA ALA A 88 -4.29 13.54 0.59
C ALA A 88 -5.37 12.56 1.03
N VAL A 89 -5.15 11.87 2.15
CA VAL A 89 -6.04 10.86 2.70
C VAL A 89 -6.10 11.04 4.23
N PRO A 90 -7.12 11.74 4.76
CA PRO A 90 -7.21 12.07 6.19
C PRO A 90 -7.15 10.86 7.14
N ALA A 91 -7.51 9.67 6.64
CA ALA A 91 -7.41 8.44 7.41
C ALA A 91 -5.96 8.12 7.87
N PHE A 92 -4.94 8.58 7.15
CA PHE A 92 -3.52 8.39 7.49
C PHE A 92 -2.96 9.44 8.46
N GLN A 93 -3.73 10.48 8.81
CA GLN A 93 -3.33 11.39 9.88
C GLN A 93 -3.19 10.62 11.20
N ASP A 94 -2.13 10.84 11.96
CA ASP A 94 -1.87 10.19 13.25
C ASP A 94 -1.92 8.65 13.17
N PHE A 95 -1.49 8.08 12.03
CA PHE A 95 -1.60 6.64 11.77
C PHE A 95 -0.85 5.80 12.81
N GLY A 96 0.34 6.22 13.24
CA GLY A 96 1.07 5.54 14.31
C GLY A 96 0.34 5.56 15.66
N GLU A 97 -0.41 6.62 15.96
CA GLU A 97 -1.22 6.70 17.19
C GLU A 97 -2.42 5.76 17.10
N LYS A 98 -3.07 5.67 15.93
CA LYS A 98 -4.16 4.71 15.69
C LYS A 98 -3.70 3.25 15.86
N ILE A 99 -2.49 2.93 15.41
CA ILE A 99 -1.91 1.59 15.66
C ILE A 99 -1.65 1.37 17.14
N SER A 100 -1.19 2.41 17.86
CA SER A 100 -0.93 2.32 19.30
C SER A 100 -2.21 2.16 20.12
N ASN A 101 -3.29 2.85 19.75
CA ASN A 101 -4.57 2.80 20.46
C ASN A 101 -5.27 1.42 20.33
N ASP A 102 -5.16 0.78 19.16
CA ASP A 102 -5.75 -0.52 18.87
C ASP A 102 -4.68 -1.63 18.72
N ALA A 103 -3.61 -1.58 19.54
CA ALA A 103 -2.40 -2.38 19.35
C ALA A 103 -2.63 -3.90 19.27
N GLU A 104 -3.54 -4.44 20.09
CA GLU A 104 -3.88 -5.87 20.08
C GLU A 104 -4.53 -6.29 18.75
N ASP A 105 -5.45 -5.49 18.22
CA ASP A 105 -6.13 -5.78 16.95
C ASP A 105 -5.17 -5.65 15.76
N TRP A 106 -4.26 -4.67 15.78
CA TRP A 106 -3.20 -4.53 14.79
C TRP A 106 -2.18 -5.67 14.87
N MET A 107 -1.86 -6.15 16.07
CA MET A 107 -1.01 -7.33 16.25
C MET A 107 -1.69 -8.59 15.67
N ASN A 108 -2.98 -8.76 15.90
CA ASN A 108 -3.77 -9.86 15.33
C ASN A 108 -3.81 -9.79 13.81
N PHE A 109 -4.03 -8.59 13.24
CA PHE A 109 -3.96 -8.36 11.80
C PHE A 109 -2.57 -8.67 11.23
N TYR A 110 -1.50 -8.18 11.88
CA TYR A 110 -0.12 -8.40 11.47
C TYR A 110 0.24 -9.89 11.47
N ASN A 111 -0.19 -10.65 12.48
CA ASN A 111 0.11 -12.08 12.63
C ASN A 111 -0.78 -13.01 11.80
N HIS A 112 -1.84 -12.49 11.18
CA HIS A 112 -2.75 -13.32 10.39
C HIS A 112 -2.06 -13.95 9.16
N GLU A 113 -2.55 -15.12 8.75
CA GLU A 113 -2.00 -15.85 7.60
C GLU A 113 -2.38 -15.22 6.25
N ALA A 114 -3.50 -14.51 6.20
CA ALA A 114 -4.02 -13.83 5.02
C ALA A 114 -4.58 -12.44 5.38
N PRO A 115 -3.72 -11.48 5.81
CA PRO A 115 -4.15 -10.16 6.25
C PRO A 115 -4.91 -9.37 5.17
N GLU A 116 -4.67 -9.66 3.89
CA GLU A 116 -5.40 -9.08 2.76
C GLU A 116 -6.90 -9.43 2.73
N THR A 117 -7.31 -10.46 3.49
CA THR A 117 -8.72 -10.87 3.62
C THR A 117 -9.41 -10.26 4.84
N MET A 118 -8.66 -9.63 5.73
CA MET A 118 -9.19 -9.01 6.94
C MET A 118 -9.60 -7.56 6.68
N GLU A 119 -10.55 -7.08 7.48
CA GLU A 119 -10.82 -5.65 7.55
C GLU A 119 -9.68 -4.93 8.30
N ILE A 120 -9.45 -3.66 7.96
CA ILE A 120 -8.49 -2.84 8.67
C ILE A 120 -8.98 -2.65 10.13
N PRO A 121 -8.14 -2.94 11.14
CA PRO A 121 -8.53 -2.90 12.55
C PRO A 121 -9.08 -1.55 13.03
N SER A 122 -8.61 -0.45 12.45
CA SER A 122 -8.99 0.89 12.90
C SER A 122 -10.37 1.30 12.38
N SER A 123 -11.26 1.68 13.30
CA SER A 123 -12.60 2.19 12.98
C SER A 123 -12.58 3.44 12.09
N GLU A 124 -11.56 4.29 12.25
CA GLU A 124 -11.35 5.51 11.47
C GLU A 124 -10.81 5.25 10.05
N MET A 125 -10.33 4.03 9.80
CA MET A 125 -9.80 3.59 8.50
C MET A 125 -10.75 2.63 7.76
N LYS A 126 -12.00 2.47 8.20
CA LYS A 126 -12.98 1.59 7.54
C LYS A 126 -13.40 2.06 6.13
N GLY A 127 -13.20 3.34 5.83
CA GLY A 127 -13.55 3.95 4.53
C GLY A 127 -12.46 3.89 3.47
N LEU A 128 -11.33 3.24 3.74
CA LEU A 128 -10.22 3.17 2.79
C LEU A 128 -10.62 2.46 1.49
N SER A 129 -10.20 3.01 0.36
CA SER A 129 -10.25 2.35 -0.94
C SER A 129 -9.29 1.16 -0.99
N GLU A 130 -9.50 0.27 -1.96
CA GLU A 130 -8.65 -0.92 -2.12
C GLU A 130 -7.16 -0.58 -2.30
N LEU A 131 -6.83 0.50 -3.02
CA LEU A 131 -5.43 0.93 -3.16
C LEU A 131 -4.84 1.41 -1.82
N GLU A 132 -5.61 2.16 -1.03
CA GLU A 132 -5.14 2.64 0.28
C GLU A 132 -4.96 1.49 1.27
N LYS A 133 -5.86 0.49 1.26
CA LYS A 133 -5.70 -0.76 2.02
C LYS A 133 -4.43 -1.51 1.60
N MET A 134 -4.15 -1.59 0.30
CA MET A 134 -2.91 -2.21 -0.20
C MET A 134 -1.67 -1.48 0.30
N VAL A 135 -1.70 -0.14 0.40
CA VAL A 135 -0.58 0.64 0.95
C VAL A 135 -0.37 0.36 2.43
N VAL A 136 -1.43 0.28 3.23
CA VAL A 136 -1.35 -0.12 4.65
C VAL A 136 -0.75 -1.52 4.79
N LEU A 137 -1.26 -2.48 4.01
CA LEU A 137 -0.76 -3.85 4.00
C LEU A 137 0.73 -3.90 3.64
N ARG A 138 1.17 -3.11 2.66
CA ARG A 138 2.57 -3.03 2.25
C ARG A 138 3.51 -2.57 3.34
N ALA A 139 3.10 -1.58 4.14
CA ALA A 139 3.93 -1.05 5.21
C ALA A 139 4.10 -2.06 6.35
N LEU A 140 3.04 -2.80 6.69
CA LEU A 140 3.06 -3.80 7.75
C LEU A 140 3.68 -5.13 7.30
N ARG A 141 3.22 -5.65 6.18
CA ARG A 141 3.55 -7.00 5.67
C ARG A 141 3.98 -6.91 4.19
N PRO A 142 5.17 -6.35 3.91
CA PRO A 142 5.67 -6.21 2.54
C PRO A 142 5.80 -7.56 1.83
N ASP A 143 5.95 -8.67 2.56
CA ASP A 143 5.99 -10.03 2.05
C ASP A 143 4.69 -10.48 1.35
N ARG A 144 3.56 -9.83 1.66
CA ARG A 144 2.24 -10.19 1.11
C ARG A 144 1.91 -9.50 -0.20
N LEU A 145 2.72 -8.53 -0.62
CA LEU A 145 2.61 -7.88 -1.91
C LEU A 145 3.73 -8.37 -2.82
N THR A 146 3.41 -9.35 -3.65
CA THR A 146 4.27 -9.78 -4.75
C THR A 146 3.80 -9.10 -6.04
N PHE A 147 4.67 -8.29 -6.63
CA PHE A 147 4.49 -7.69 -7.96
C PHE A 147 5.08 -8.60 -9.04
#